data_AF-A0A359MXM5-F1
#
_entry.id   AF-A0A359MXM5-F1
#
_cell.length_a   1.000
_cell.length_b   1.000
_cell.length_c   1.000
_cell.angle_alpha   90.00
_cell.angle_beta   90.00
_cell.angle_gamma   90.00
#
_symmetry.space_group_name_H-M   'P 1'
#
loop_
_entity.id
_entity.type
_entity.pdbx_description
1 polymer ?
#
loop_
_entity_poly.entity_id
_entity_poly.type
_entity_poly.pdbx_seq_one_letter_code
_entity_poly.pdbx_strand_id
1 'polypeptide(L)'
;KDILLLATFLGIVSTVFDFIYFAMFRHLPPSGLQTNWFIGSILTELLFLLSIRTPHLLTRGVRPAPIILLLSLAAAALTIIIPFTSIGHDIFQFTSPTLAQLLTILGVAVMYLIVTEVVKLLYFRNKYETHPART
;
A
#
# COMPACT_ATOMS: atom_id res chain seq x y z
N LYS A 1 -4.45 4.73 23.57
CA LYS A 1 -5.40 3.61 23.34
C LYS A 1 -6.01 3.72 21.94
N ASP A 2 -6.54 4.87 21.57
CA ASP A 2 -7.15 5.14 20.25
C ASP A 2 -6.23 4.88 19.05
N ILE A 3 -4.97 5.34 19.09
CA ILE A 3 -4.04 5.13 17.97
C ILE A 3 -3.73 3.64 17.77
N LEU A 4 -3.69 2.87 18.86
CA LEU A 4 -3.45 1.42 18.83
C LEU A 4 -4.61 0.68 18.15
N LEU A 5 -5.86 1.10 18.40
CA LEU A 5 -7.04 0.49 17.81
C LEU A 5 -7.08 0.71 16.28
N LEU A 6 -6.81 1.94 15.83
CA LEU A 6 -6.70 2.25 14.41
C LEU A 6 -5.56 1.45 13.75
N ALA A 7 -4.38 1.43 14.36
CA ALA A 7 -3.25 0.66 13.86
C ALA A 7 -3.56 -0.84 13.74
N THR A 8 -4.32 -1.39 14.69
CA THR A 8 -4.75 -2.79 14.65
C THR A 8 -5.69 -3.06 13.48
N PHE A 9 -6.72 -2.22 13.26
CA PHE A 9 -7.62 -2.39 12.12
C PHE A 9 -6.90 -2.27 10.79
N LEU A 10 -6.02 -1.29 10.64
CA LEU A 10 -5.26 -1.10 9.41
C LEU A 10 -4.24 -2.23 9.19
N GLY A 11 -3.62 -2.75 10.26
CA GLY A 11 -2.76 -3.93 10.19
C GLY A 11 -3.50 -5.19 9.74
N ILE A 12 -4.75 -5.39 10.19
CA ILE A 12 -5.62 -6.47 9.71
C ILE A 12 -5.92 -6.30 8.22
N VAL A 13 -6.26 -5.07 7.79
CA VAL A 13 -6.48 -4.78 6.35
C VAL A 13 -5.24 -5.14 5.54
N SER A 14 -4.05 -4.67 5.94
CA SER A 14 -2.79 -5.02 5.27
C SER A 14 -2.57 -6.53 5.18
N THR A 15 -2.74 -7.24 6.29
CA THR A 15 -2.57 -8.69 6.37
C THR A 15 -3.51 -9.45 5.42
N VAL A 16 -4.78 -9.01 5.33
CA VAL A 16 -5.75 -9.59 4.37
C VAL A 16 -5.29 -9.37 2.93
N PHE A 17 -4.78 -8.18 2.60
CA PHE A 17 -4.27 -7.88 1.27
C PHE A 17 -2.98 -8.64 0.94
N ASP A 18 -2.10 -8.88 1.91
CA ASP A 18 -0.96 -9.78 1.75
C ASP A 18 -1.43 -11.18 1.38
N PHE A 19 -2.41 -11.74 2.10
CA PHE A 19 -2.98 -13.05 1.75
C PHE A 19 -3.66 -13.06 0.38
N ILE A 20 -4.28 -11.96 -0.05
CA ILE A 20 -4.81 -11.82 -1.42
C ILE A 20 -3.66 -11.92 -2.43
N TYR A 21 -2.55 -11.21 -2.24
CA TYR A 21 -1.38 -11.32 -3.11
C TYR A 21 -0.84 -12.75 -3.18
N PHE A 22 -0.65 -13.40 -2.04
CA PHE A 22 -0.23 -14.80 -1.99
C PHE A 22 -1.22 -15.71 -2.72
N ALA A 23 -2.52 -15.55 -2.48
CA ALA A 23 -3.55 -16.37 -3.11
C ALA A 23 -3.60 -16.19 -4.63
N MET A 24 -3.43 -14.97 -5.13
CA MET A 24 -3.42 -14.68 -6.58
C MET A 24 -2.19 -15.25 -7.26
N PHE A 25 -1.02 -15.18 -6.63
CA PHE A 25 0.27 -15.56 -7.24
C PHE A 25 0.82 -16.93 -6.81
N ARG A 26 0.11 -17.70 -5.98
CA ARG A 26 0.52 -19.04 -5.49
C ARG A 26 0.85 -20.07 -6.57
N HIS A 27 0.36 -19.86 -7.79
CA HIS A 27 0.58 -20.77 -8.93
C HIS A 27 1.91 -20.50 -9.65
N LEU A 28 2.56 -19.36 -9.36
CA LEU A 28 3.87 -19.00 -9.90
C LEU A 28 4.99 -19.75 -9.16
N PRO A 29 6.17 -19.91 -9.78
CA PRO A 29 7.36 -20.36 -9.07
C PRO A 29 7.71 -19.40 -7.91
N PRO A 30 8.49 -19.85 -6.91
CA PRO A 30 8.82 -19.04 -5.73
C PRO A 30 9.39 -17.66 -6.06
N SER A 31 10.25 -17.55 -7.06
CA SER A 31 10.83 -16.28 -7.52
C SER A 31 9.79 -15.35 -8.17
N GLY A 32 8.84 -15.91 -8.91
CA GLY A 32 7.71 -15.17 -9.47
C GLY A 32 6.80 -14.63 -8.37
N LEU A 33 6.48 -15.46 -7.38
CA LEU A 33 5.71 -15.03 -6.21
C LEU A 33 6.44 -13.93 -5.44
N GLN A 34 7.72 -14.13 -5.12
CA GLN A 34 8.56 -13.17 -4.41
C GLN A 34 8.58 -11.82 -5.11
N THR A 35 8.77 -11.80 -6.44
CA THR A 35 8.83 -10.55 -7.22
C THR A 35 7.50 -9.81 -7.18
N ASN A 36 6.40 -10.52 -7.44
CA ASN A 36 5.08 -9.89 -7.48
C ASN A 36 4.62 -9.42 -6.09
N TRP A 37 4.93 -10.19 -5.05
CA TRP A 37 4.68 -9.80 -3.66
C TRP A 37 5.54 -8.61 -3.23
N PHE A 38 6.83 -8.57 -3.59
CA PHE A 38 7.72 -7.42 -3.35
C PHE A 38 7.15 -6.11 -3.93
N ILE A 39 6.72 -6.15 -5.20
CA ILE A 39 6.14 -4.96 -5.85
C ILE A 39 4.86 -4.56 -5.12
N GLY A 40 3.97 -5.52 -4.86
CA GLY A 40 2.73 -5.30 -4.14
C GLY A 40 2.93 -4.64 -2.79
N SER A 41 3.80 -5.21 -1.94
CA SER A 41 4.06 -4.74 -0.57
C SER A 41 4.60 -3.32 -0.54
N ILE A 42 5.58 -2.96 -1.38
CA ILE A 42 6.12 -1.60 -1.37
C ILE A 42 5.07 -0.60 -1.86
N LEU A 43 4.32 -0.92 -2.91
CA LEU A 43 3.27 -0.04 -3.41
C LEU A 43 2.18 0.19 -2.36
N THR A 44 1.70 -0.87 -1.69
CA THR A 44 0.70 -0.73 -0.62
C THR A 44 1.25 0.04 0.57
N GLU A 45 2.51 -0.15 0.95
CA GLU A 45 3.14 0.62 2.03
C GLU A 45 3.26 2.11 1.67
N LEU A 46 3.68 2.45 0.45
CA LEU A 46 3.74 3.85 0.00
C LEU A 46 2.34 4.52 0.00
N LEU A 47 1.33 3.79 -0.47
CA LEU A 47 -0.07 4.25 -0.46
C LEU A 47 -0.57 4.44 0.98
N PHE A 48 -0.27 3.50 1.86
CA PHE A 48 -0.60 3.56 3.28
C PHE A 48 0.07 4.76 3.97
N LEU A 49 1.37 4.96 3.75
CA LEU A 49 2.15 6.07 4.28
C LEU A 49 1.63 7.43 3.81
N LEU A 50 1.08 7.52 2.60
CA LEU A 50 0.43 8.74 2.12
C LEU A 50 -0.96 8.90 2.74
N SER A 51 -1.72 7.82 2.85
CA SER A 51 -3.08 7.75 3.42
C SER A 51 -3.13 8.19 4.88
N ILE A 52 -2.24 7.69 5.73
CA ILE A 52 -2.32 7.85 7.19
C ILE A 52 -1.90 9.24 7.70
N ARG A 53 -1.24 10.05 6.85
CA ARG A 53 -0.72 11.38 7.24
C ARG A 53 -1.78 12.36 7.68
N THR A 54 -3.00 12.22 7.16
CA THR A 54 -4.10 13.12 7.47
C THR A 54 -5.33 12.33 7.90
N PRO A 55 -6.14 12.84 8.85
CA PRO A 55 -7.38 12.20 9.25
C PRO A 55 -8.48 12.31 8.19
N HIS A 56 -8.25 13.12 7.14
CA HIS A 56 -9.17 13.32 6.03
C HIS A 56 -8.87 12.36 4.86
N LEU A 57 -9.75 12.39 3.86
CA LEU A 57 -9.54 11.67 2.61
C LEU A 57 -8.22 12.12 1.98
N LEU A 58 -7.44 11.17 1.44
CA LEU A 58 -6.12 11.44 0.84
C LEU A 58 -6.11 12.64 -0.13
N THR A 59 -7.17 12.81 -0.92
CA THR A 59 -7.30 13.89 -1.92
C THR A 59 -7.74 15.24 -1.35
N ARG A 60 -8.29 15.27 -0.13
CA ARG A 60 -8.80 16.47 0.54
C ARG A 60 -7.90 16.95 1.68
N GLY A 61 -6.95 16.12 2.11
CA GLY A 61 -5.97 16.47 3.14
C GLY A 61 -4.94 17.49 2.67
N VAL A 62 -4.17 18.01 3.63
CA VAL A 62 -3.02 18.87 3.35
C VAL A 62 -2.04 18.12 2.45
N ARG A 63 -1.63 18.76 1.34
CA ARG A 63 -0.69 18.16 0.40
C ARG A 63 0.64 17.88 1.09
N PRO A 64 1.25 16.70 0.87
CA PRO A 64 2.57 16.43 1.38
C PRO A 64 3.60 17.45 0.89
N ALA A 65 4.68 17.61 1.67
CA ALA A 65 5.85 18.34 1.19
C ALA A 65 6.34 17.74 -0.15
N PRO A 66 6.72 18.57 -1.14
CA PRO A 66 7.10 18.08 -2.47
C PRO A 66 8.20 17.02 -2.45
N ILE A 67 9.15 17.14 -1.52
CA ILE A 67 10.22 16.15 -1.35
C ILE A 67 9.69 14.75 -1.00
N ILE A 68 8.64 14.65 -0.19
CA ILE A 68 8.09 13.35 0.18
C ILE A 68 7.37 12.72 -1.01
N LEU A 69 6.66 13.52 -1.82
CA LEU A 69 6.06 13.03 -3.06
C LEU A 69 7.12 12.54 -4.04
N LEU A 70 8.20 13.31 -4.21
CA LEU A 70 9.31 12.94 -5.09
C LEU A 70 9.95 11.62 -4.65
N LEU A 71 10.27 11.48 -3.36
CA LEU A 71 10.86 10.25 -2.83
C LEU A 71 9.90 9.07 -2.92
N SER A 72 8.61 9.27 -2.66
CA SER A 72 7.60 8.20 -2.78
C SER A 72 7.45 7.74 -4.24
N LEU A 73 7.43 8.69 -5.18
CA LEU A 73 7.35 8.39 -6.61
C LEU A 73 8.61 7.70 -7.12
N ALA A 74 9.79 8.16 -6.68
CA ALA A 74 11.06 7.51 -6.99
C ALA A 74 11.10 6.07 -6.45
N ALA A 75 10.66 5.85 -5.20
CA ALA A 75 10.57 4.53 -4.62
C ALA A 75 9.60 3.62 -5.38
N ALA A 76 8.42 4.12 -5.76
CA ALA A 76 7.46 3.38 -6.57
C ALA A 76 8.04 3.02 -7.96
N ALA A 77 8.71 3.97 -8.62
CA ALA A 77 9.35 3.73 -9.91
C ALA A 77 10.48 2.68 -9.79
N LEU A 78 11.35 2.80 -8.80
CA LEU A 78 12.42 1.84 -8.55
C LEU A 78 11.88 0.45 -8.25
N THR A 79 10.80 0.34 -7.47
CA THR A 79 10.13 -0.93 -7.17
C THR A 79 9.69 -1.66 -8.44
N ILE A 80 9.16 -0.92 -9.42
CA ILE A 80 8.74 -1.47 -10.71
C ILE A 80 9.94 -1.78 -11.60
N ILE A 81 10.96 -0.93 -11.61
CA ILE A 81 12.11 -1.04 -12.52
C ILE A 81 13.08 -2.15 -12.10
N ILE A 82 13.37 -2.29 -10.80
CA ILE A 82 14.41 -3.21 -10.29
C ILE A 82 14.24 -4.65 -10.83
N PRO A 83 13.04 -5.27 -10.83
CA PRO A 83 12.82 -6.60 -11.39
C PRO A 83 13.13 -6.78 -12.88
N PHE A 84 13.34 -5.69 -13.64
CA PHE A 84 13.74 -5.72 -15.04
C PHE A 84 15.24 -5.46 -15.26
N THR A 85 16.00 -5.25 -14.18
CA THR A 85 17.44 -4.97 -14.25
C THR A 85 18.26 -6.22 -13.89
N SER A 86 19.52 -6.27 -14.34
CA SER A 86 20.47 -7.32 -13.93
C SER A 86 20.66 -7.36 -12.42
N ILE A 87 20.65 -6.21 -11.74
CA ILE A 87 20.71 -6.13 -10.27
C ILE A 87 19.53 -6.89 -9.65
N GLY A 88 18.32 -6.71 -10.18
CA GLY A 88 17.13 -7.43 -9.72
C GLY A 88 17.25 -8.94 -9.90
N HIS A 89 17.77 -9.38 -11.05
CA HIS A 89 17.91 -10.81 -11.37
C HIS A 89 19.04 -11.46 -10.59
N ASP A 90 20.23 -10.85 -10.56
CA ASP A 90 21.44 -11.45 -10.02
C ASP A 90 21.48 -11.41 -8.48
N ILE A 91 21.05 -10.30 -7.88
CA ILE A 91 21.14 -10.11 -6.42
C ILE A 91 19.85 -10.56 -5.71
N PHE A 92 18.70 -10.14 -6.22
CA PHE A 92 17.41 -10.39 -5.57
C PHE A 92 16.69 -11.63 -6.09
N GLN A 93 17.22 -12.27 -7.14
CA GLN A 93 16.61 -13.43 -7.78
C GLN A 93 15.19 -13.15 -8.28
N PHE A 94 14.92 -11.90 -8.65
CA PHE A 94 13.64 -11.51 -9.22
C PHE A 94 13.48 -12.04 -10.65
N THR A 95 12.23 -12.23 -11.03
CA THR A 95 11.84 -12.57 -12.40
C THR A 95 11.03 -11.44 -12.98
N SER A 96 11.31 -11.03 -14.22
CA SER A 96 10.57 -9.97 -14.89
C SER A 96 9.06 -10.26 -14.90
N PRO A 97 8.23 -9.47 -14.19
CA PRO A 97 6.80 -9.70 -14.13
C PRO A 97 6.16 -9.40 -15.49
N THR A 98 5.15 -10.16 -15.85
CA THR A 98 4.37 -9.89 -17.07
C THR A 98 3.51 -8.63 -16.89
N LEU A 99 3.11 -8.01 -18.00
CA LEU A 99 2.22 -6.85 -17.94
C LEU A 99 0.91 -7.16 -17.21
N ALA A 100 0.35 -8.35 -17.42
CA ALA A 100 -0.88 -8.77 -16.74
C ALA A 100 -0.69 -8.87 -15.21
N GLN A 101 0.45 -9.38 -14.76
CA GLN A 101 0.79 -9.42 -13.33
C GLN A 101 0.93 -8.01 -12.74
N LEU A 102 1.62 -7.10 -13.44
CA LEU A 102 1.75 -5.70 -13.01
C LEU A 102 0.39 -4.99 -12.91
N LEU A 103 -0.48 -5.14 -13.91
CA LEU A 103 -1.83 -4.57 -13.89
C LEU A 103 -2.67 -5.14 -12.73
N THR A 104 -2.52 -6.44 -12.47
CA THR A 104 -3.16 -7.10 -11.33
C THR A 104 -2.69 -6.50 -10.01
N ILE A 105 -1.37 -6.34 -9.84
CA ILE A 105 -0.79 -5.74 -8.63
C ILE A 105 -1.30 -4.30 -8.44
N LEU A 106 -1.28 -3.49 -9.49
CA LEU A 106 -1.77 -2.11 -9.42
C LEU A 106 -3.27 -2.06 -9.07
N GLY A 107 -4.07 -2.95 -9.63
CA GLY A 107 -5.49 -3.08 -9.30
C GLY A 107 -5.72 -3.40 -7.82
N VAL A 108 -4.97 -4.38 -7.29
CA VAL A 108 -5.03 -4.77 -5.87
C VAL A 108 -4.56 -3.62 -4.97
N ALA A 109 -3.49 -2.92 -5.34
CA ALA A 109 -2.98 -1.77 -4.58
C ALA A 109 -3.99 -0.59 -4.53
N VAL A 110 -4.71 -0.33 -5.62
CA VAL A 110 -5.80 0.67 -5.64
C VAL A 110 -6.94 0.23 -4.73
N MET A 111 -7.35 -1.03 -4.79
CA MET A 111 -8.38 -1.57 -3.89
C MET A 111 -7.96 -1.49 -2.42
N TYR A 112 -6.70 -1.77 -2.12
CA TYR A 112 -6.12 -1.62 -0.78
C TYR A 112 -6.24 -0.18 -0.29
N LEU A 113 -5.87 0.80 -1.12
CA LEU A 113 -6.00 2.21 -0.75
C LEU A 113 -7.46 2.58 -0.46
N ILE A 114 -8.41 2.12 -1.29
CA ILE A 114 -9.84 2.39 -1.08
C ILE A 114 -10.30 1.84 0.27
N VAL A 115 -10.00 0.56 0.57
CA VAL A 115 -10.40 -0.08 1.83
C VAL A 115 -9.74 0.61 3.03
N THR A 116 -8.45 0.92 2.92
CA THR A 116 -7.68 1.62 3.96
C THR A 116 -8.28 3.00 4.25
N GLU A 117 -8.60 3.78 3.22
CA GLU A 117 -9.24 5.09 3.36
C GLU A 117 -10.63 4.96 4.01
N VAL A 118 -11.43 3.97 3.61
CA VAL A 118 -12.76 3.73 4.21
C VAL A 118 -12.64 3.42 5.70
N VAL A 119 -11.78 2.47 6.08
CA VAL A 119 -11.58 2.10 7.50
C VAL A 119 -11.09 3.29 8.31
N LYS A 120 -10.11 4.03 7.77
CA LYS A 120 -9.60 5.27 8.39
C LYS A 120 -10.71 6.29 8.61
N LEU A 121 -11.51 6.60 7.59
CA LEU A 121 -12.56 7.61 7.66
C LEU A 121 -13.70 7.22 8.61
N LEU A 122 -14.10 5.94 8.61
CA LEU A 122 -15.10 5.44 9.56
C LEU A 122 -14.63 5.59 11.01
N TYR A 123 -13.35 5.30 11.26
CA TYR A 123 -12.74 5.46 12.57
C TYR A 123 -12.76 6.92 13.04
N PHE A 124 -12.32 7.86 12.18
CA PHE A 124 -12.31 9.28 12.53
C PHE A 124 -13.72 9.85 12.67
N ARG A 125 -14.68 9.49 11.81
CA ARG A 125 -16.08 9.96 11.92
C ARG A 125 -16.68 9.64 13.28
N ASN A 126 -16.54 8.39 13.74
CA ASN A 126 -17.07 7.95 15.03
C ASN A 126 -16.41 8.67 16.22
N LYS A 127 -15.14 9.08 16.08
CA LYS A 127 -14.42 9.84 17.10
C LYS A 127 -14.87 11.30 17.20
N TYR A 128 -15.19 11.95 16.07
CA TYR A 128 -15.71 13.32 16.08
C TYR A 128 -17.17 13.39 16.54
N GLU A 129 -17.98 12.35 16.30
CA GLU A 129 -19.36 12.27 16.81
C GLU A 129 -19.42 12.07 18.33
N THR A 130 -18.42 11.44 18.95
CA THR A 130 -18.39 11.16 20.39
C THR A 130 -17.85 12.31 21.26
N HIS A 131 -17.25 13.33 20.65
CA HIS A 131 -16.85 14.57 21.33
C HIS A 131 -17.26 15.77 20.47
N PRO A 132 -18.56 16.18 20.48
CA PRO A 132 -18.93 17.45 19.89
C PRO A 132 -18.14 18.54 20.61
N ALA A 133 -17.46 19.38 19.82
CA ALA A 133 -16.77 20.55 20.32
C ALA A 133 -17.70 21.29 21.29
N ARG A 134 -17.29 21.39 22.56
CA ARG A 134 -17.87 22.40 23.44
C ARG A 134 -17.47 23.74 22.83
N THR A 135 -18.49 24.45 22.36
CA THR A 135 -18.49 25.85 21.90
C THR A 135 -17.59 26.75 22.72
#